data_AF-A0A9X4E3Z6-F1
#
_entry.id   AF-A0A9X4E3Z6-F1
#
_cell.length_a   1.000
_cell.length_b   1.000
_cell.length_c   1.000
_cell.angle_alpha   90.00
_cell.angle_beta   90.00
_cell.angle_gamma   90.00
#
_symmetry.space_group_name_H-M   'P 1'
#
loop_
_entity.id
_entity.type
_entity.pdbx_description
1 polymer ?
#
loop_
_entity_poly.entity_id
_entity_poly.type
_entity_poly.pdbx_seq_one_letter_code
_entity_poly.pdbx_strand_id
1 'polypeptide(L)' 'MSKPASIFDIVDEDAKRRAIEEARASVAAGDVVDHDVVVEWLEQLLAGKKVPSPVPPRRS' A
#
# COMPACT_ATOMS: atom_id res chain seq x y z
N MET A 1 -33.85 -10.34 20.20
CA MET A 1 -32.81 -11.01 19.38
C MET A 1 -31.57 -10.14 19.40
N SER A 2 -30.45 -10.65 19.90
CA SER A 2 -29.18 -9.91 19.95
C SER A 2 -28.50 -9.98 18.59
N LYS A 3 -28.22 -8.84 17.97
CA LYS A 3 -27.52 -8.77 16.69
C LYS A 3 -26.04 -9.14 16.94
N PRO A 4 -25.44 -10.09 16.20
CA PRO A 4 -24.03 -10.40 16.37
C PRO A 4 -23.17 -9.16 16.06
N ALA A 5 -22.12 -8.93 16.86
CA ALA A 5 -21.17 -7.86 16.63
C ALA A 5 -20.58 -7.98 15.21
N SER A 6 -20.46 -6.86 14.49
CA SER A 6 -19.89 -6.87 13.14
C SER A 6 -18.39 -7.15 13.21
N ILE A 7 -17.87 -7.95 12.30
CA ILE A 7 -16.41 -8.15 12.15
C ILE A 7 -15.67 -6.84 11.84
N PHE A 8 -16.39 -5.84 11.33
CA PHE A 8 -15.87 -4.51 11.02
C PHE A 8 -15.86 -3.55 12.23
N ASP A 9 -16.53 -3.93 13.34
CA ASP A 9 -16.55 -3.15 14.59
C ASP A 9 -15.37 -3.50 15.51
N ILE A 10 -14.63 -4.57 15.20
CA ILE A 10 -13.43 -4.97 15.95
C ILE A 10 -12.24 -4.22 15.36
N VAL A 11 -12.03 -3.02 15.86
CA VAL A 11 -10.82 -2.26 15.57
C VAL A 11 -9.73 -2.70 16.54
N ASP A 12 -8.80 -3.53 16.04
CA ASP A 12 -7.55 -3.79 16.73
C ASP A 12 -6.62 -2.58 16.55
N GLU A 13 -6.67 -1.65 17.51
CA GLU A 13 -5.82 -0.45 17.53
C GLU A 13 -4.32 -0.80 17.60
N ASP A 14 -3.94 -1.95 18.15
CA ASP A 14 -2.55 -2.39 18.19
C ASP A 14 -2.09 -2.96 16.85
N ALA A 15 -2.97 -3.63 16.10
CA ALA A 15 -2.70 -3.98 14.70
C ALA A 15 -2.55 -2.73 13.83
N LYS A 16 -3.42 -1.73 14.02
CA LYS A 16 -3.30 -0.44 13.31
C LYS A 16 -1.99 0.27 13.61
N ARG A 17 -1.61 0.36 14.88
CA ARG A 17 -0.35 0.99 15.31
C ARG A 17 0.86 0.33 14.66
N ARG A 18 0.94 -1.01 14.70
CA ARG A 18 2.02 -1.78 14.06
C ARG A 18 2.09 -1.53 12.56
N ALA A 19 0.95 -1.50 11.88
CA ALA A 19 0.90 -1.22 10.44
C ALA A 19 1.42 0.18 10.10
N ILE A 20 1.11 1.19 10.93
CA ILE A 20 1.62 2.56 10.75
C ILE A 20 3.12 2.61 11.00
N GLU A 21 3.61 1.94 12.04
CA GLU A 21 5.05 1.87 12.35
C GLU A 21 5.83 1.19 11.22
N GLU A 22 5.34 0.07 10.69
CA GLU A 22 5.92 -0.61 9.54
C GLU A 22 5.96 0.29 8.30
N ALA A 23 4.86 0.97 7.99
CA ALA A 23 4.80 1.88 6.86
C ALA A 23 5.81 3.03 6.98
N ARG A 24 5.97 3.60 8.18
CA ARG A 24 6.97 4.65 8.45
C ARG A 24 8.40 4.12 8.31
N ALA A 25 8.66 2.90 8.78
CA ALA A 25 9.97 2.27 8.63
C ALA A 25 10.32 2.02 7.16
N SER A 26 9.36 1.57 6.35
CA SER A 26 9.51 1.37 4.91
C SER A 26 9.82 2.68 4.18
N VAL A 27 9.11 3.77 4.52
CA VAL A 27 9.41 5.11 4.00
C VAL A 27 10.83 5.55 4.41
N ALA A 28 11.23 5.35 5.67
CA ALA A 28 12.56 5.69 6.15
C ALA A 28 13.67 4.84 5.51
N ALA A 29 13.37 3.60 5.12
CA ALA A 29 14.28 2.72 4.37
C ALA A 29 14.41 3.12 2.89
N GLY A 30 13.59 4.07 2.42
CA GLY A 30 13.57 4.50 1.02
C GLY A 30 12.76 3.58 0.11
N ASP A 31 11.87 2.74 0.67
CA ASP A 31 10.93 1.91 -0.10
C ASP A 31 9.78 2.76 -0.67
N VAL A 32 10.13 3.82 -1.39
CA VAL A 32 9.21 4.76 -2.01
C VAL A 32 9.49 4.81 -3.50
N VAL A 33 8.46 5.17 -4.27
CA VAL A 33 8.59 5.44 -5.70
C VAL A 33 8.29 6.92 -5.91
N ASP A 34 9.15 7.61 -6.65
CA ASP A 34 8.93 9.01 -6.98
C ASP A 34 7.63 9.21 -7.75
N HIS A 35 6.94 10.31 -7.45
CA HIS A 35 5.65 10.63 -8.06
C HIS A 35 5.72 10.67 -9.59
N ASP A 36 6.76 11.29 -10.14
CA ASP A 36 6.93 11.45 -11.59
C ASP A 36 7.08 10.11 -12.30
N VAL A 37 7.76 9.14 -11.66
CA VAL A 37 7.91 7.77 -12.17
C VAL A 37 6.55 7.07 -12.23
N VAL A 38 5.70 7.28 -11.22
CA VAL A 38 4.34 6.74 -11.20
C VAL A 38 3.49 7.37 -12.29
N VAL A 39 3.59 8.69 -12.51
CA VAL A 39 2.87 9.39 -13.58
C VAL A 39 3.24 8.83 -14.94
N GLU A 40 4.54 8.72 -15.24
CA GLU A 40 5.01 8.17 -16.52
C GLU A 40 4.50 6.74 -16.73
N TRP A 41 4.56 5.90 -15.69
CA TRP A 41 4.05 4.54 -15.76
C TRP A 41 2.54 4.49 -16.09
N LEU A 42 1.73 5.35 -15.46
CA LEU A 42 0.30 5.44 -15.73
C LEU A 42 -0.01 5.91 -17.17
N GLU A 43 0.76 6.88 -17.69
CA GLU A 43 0.63 7.34 -19.07
C GLU A 43 0.94 6.21 -20.07
N GLN A 44 1.96 5.39 -19.81
CA GLN A 44 2.27 4.24 -20.64
C GLN A 44 1.17 3.17 -20.61
N LEU A 45 0.55 2.93 -19.45
CA LEU A 45 -0.61 2.06 -19.34
C LEU A 45 -1.82 2.58 -20.13
N LEU A 46 -2.10 3.89 -20.05
CA LEU A 46 -3.16 4.53 -20.83
C LEU A 46 -2.93 4.41 -22.34
N ALA A 47 -1.67 4.42 -22.77
CA ALA A 47 -1.29 4.16 -24.16
C ALA A 47 -1.38 2.66 -24.56
N GLY A 48 -1.86 1.78 -23.67
CA GLY A 48 -2.02 0.35 -23.92
C GLY A 48 -0.72 -0.45 -23.85
N LYS A 49 0.38 0.14 -23.36
CA LYS A 49 1.66 -0.55 -23.20
C LYS A 49 1.63 -1.42 -21.95
N LYS A 50 2.14 -2.64 -22.04
CA LYS A 50 2.38 -3.51 -20.87
C LYS A 50 3.77 -3.25 -20.32
N VAL A 51 3.85 -2.33 -19.37
CA VAL A 51 5.08 -1.98 -18.67
C VAL A 51 5.06 -2.49 -17.23
N PRO A 52 6.19 -2.97 -16.69
CA PRO A 52 6.25 -3.48 -15.33
C PRO A 52 5.90 -2.39 -14.30
N SER A 53 5.35 -2.80 -13.16
CA SER A 53 5.08 -1.88 -12.05
C SER A 53 6.38 -1.21 -11.61
N PRO A 54 6.38 0.11 -11.34
CA PRO A 54 7.54 0.80 -10.79
C PRO A 54 7.77 0.46 -9.32
N VAL A 55 6.79 -0.17 -8.65
CA VAL A 55 6.93 -0.67 -7.29
C VAL A 55 7.76 -1.96 -7.32
N PRO A 56 8.93 -2.01 -6.65
CA PRO A 56 9.72 -3.21 -6.57
C PRO A 56 8.94 -4.33 -5.87
N PRO A 57 9.11 -5.60 -6.28
CA PRO A 57 8.47 -6.71 -5.58
C PRO A 57 8.98 -6.75 -4.13
N ARG A 58 8.05 -6.82 -3.17
CA ARG A 58 8.42 -6.99 -1.75
C ARG A 58 9.34 -8.21 -1.63
N ARG A 59 10.57 -8.00 -1.15
CA ARG A 59 11.45 -9.11 -0.78
C ARG A 59 10.87 -9.71 0.51
N SER A 60 10.30 -10.90 0.39
CA SER A 60 9.83 -11.72 1.52
C SER A 60 10.98 -12.27 2.33
#